data_AF-A0AA38UFF6-F1
#
_entry.id   AF-A0AA38UFF6-F1
#
_cell.length_a   1.000
_cell.length_b   1.000
_cell.length_c   1.000
_cell.angle_alpha   90.00
_cell.angle_beta   90.00
_cell.angle_gamma   90.00
#
_symmetry.space_group_name_H-M   'P 1'
#
loop_
_entity.id
_entity.type
_entity.pdbx_description
1 polymer ?
#
loop_
_entity_poly.entity_id
_entity_poly.type
_entity_poly.pdbx_seq_one_letter_code
_entity_poly.pdbx_strand_id
1 'polypeptide(L)'
;MSIRTYYHDSPPGAISLPHDILPPAPSDRMAALGWQFWMLSGDNIESQAAEIAIQAGYTRPTDKFTMSAADTIESTDSESIESKARMAVKLWASKDHYTPTASCVGLIIAGKAHLDMEDPIENKWIRVILTSGVLFHMPQGAHMRVAFEDPDGYLDVLGWTNENVPPSDIDWIKAEDNHDHPVRLNYLDGLGTHR
;
A
#
# COMPACT_ATOMS: atom_id res chain seq x y z
N MET A 1 -4.38 1.92 20.00
CA MET A 1 -4.64 3.09 19.13
C MET A 1 -5.55 2.64 18.00
N SER A 2 -6.32 3.53 17.36
CA SER A 2 -7.12 3.19 16.18
C SER A 2 -6.41 3.66 14.90
N ILE A 3 -6.66 2.97 13.79
CA ILE A 3 -6.18 3.38 12.46
C ILE A 3 -6.97 4.61 12.03
N ARG A 4 -6.26 5.68 11.65
CA ARG A 4 -6.88 6.91 11.16
C ARG A 4 -7.01 6.85 9.64
N THR A 5 -8.23 7.03 9.16
CA THR A 5 -8.58 7.11 7.75
C THR A 5 -9.42 8.35 7.48
N TYR A 6 -9.25 9.00 6.33
CA TYR A 6 -10.10 10.13 5.90
C TYR A 6 -9.98 10.35 4.40
N TYR A 7 -11.05 10.90 3.82
CA TYR A 7 -11.03 11.29 2.42
C TYR A 7 -10.17 12.54 2.20
N HIS A 8 -9.67 12.73 0.98
CA HIS A 8 -9.21 14.03 0.51
C HIS A 8 -9.32 14.15 -1.01
N ASP A 9 -9.39 15.38 -1.50
CA ASP A 9 -9.59 15.68 -2.92
C ASP A 9 -8.27 15.86 -3.70
N SER A 10 -7.10 15.67 -3.07
CA SER A 10 -5.78 16.05 -3.63
C SER A 10 -5.26 15.19 -4.81
N PRO A 11 -5.06 15.84 -5.98
CA PRO A 11 -3.79 15.83 -6.73
C PRO A 11 -3.26 17.27 -7.03
N PRO A 12 -1.97 17.55 -7.33
CA PRO A 12 -0.69 17.11 -6.74
C PRO A 12 -0.15 18.18 -5.74
N GLY A 13 -0.99 18.69 -4.84
CA GLY A 13 -0.60 19.60 -3.75
C GLY A 13 -0.08 18.85 -2.51
N ALA A 14 0.87 19.47 -1.79
CA ALA A 14 1.71 18.91 -0.69
C ALA A 14 1.17 17.63 -0.02
N ILE A 15 1.56 16.47 -0.55
CA ILE A 15 1.07 15.14 -0.15
C ILE A 15 1.48 14.82 1.30
N SER A 16 2.48 15.52 1.86
CA SER A 16 2.93 15.40 3.25
C SER A 16 1.99 16.01 4.29
N LEU A 17 1.11 16.95 3.92
CA LEU A 17 0.14 17.53 4.87
C LEU A 17 -0.96 16.53 5.18
N PRO A 18 -1.53 16.48 6.41
CA PRO A 18 -2.58 15.54 6.75
C PRO A 18 -3.74 15.54 5.74
N HIS A 19 -4.29 16.69 5.34
CA HIS A 19 -5.51 16.79 4.49
C HIS A 19 -6.78 16.23 5.16
N ASP A 20 -6.86 16.26 6.49
CA ASP A 20 -7.95 15.72 7.31
C ASP A 20 -9.22 16.59 7.37
N ILE A 21 -9.53 17.30 6.27
CA ILE A 21 -10.65 18.24 6.17
C ILE A 21 -11.99 17.51 5.92
N LEU A 22 -11.95 16.31 5.33
CA LEU A 22 -13.13 15.51 5.02
C LEU A 22 -13.41 14.47 6.12
N PRO A 23 -14.67 13.96 6.22
CA PRO A 23 -15.02 12.95 7.18
C PRO A 23 -14.15 11.69 7.06
N PRO A 24 -13.99 10.92 8.15
CA PRO A 24 -13.32 9.63 8.12
C PRO A 24 -13.92 8.71 7.05
N ALA A 25 -13.07 8.01 6.30
CA ALA A 25 -13.53 6.97 5.41
C ALA A 25 -13.93 5.74 6.26
N PRO A 26 -15.18 5.26 6.16
CA PRO A 26 -15.66 4.21 7.05
C PRO A 26 -15.04 2.86 6.68
N SER A 27 -14.90 1.96 7.66
CA SER A 27 -14.17 0.69 7.47
C SER A 27 -14.82 -0.28 6.48
N ASP A 28 -16.16 -0.23 6.40
CA ASP A 28 -16.95 -0.96 5.40
C ASP A 28 -16.62 -0.52 3.98
N ARG A 29 -16.31 0.76 3.78
CA ARG A 29 -15.85 1.27 2.50
C ARG A 29 -14.48 0.72 2.10
N MET A 30 -13.55 0.67 3.05
CA MET A 30 -12.23 0.07 2.82
C MET A 30 -12.37 -1.40 2.38
N ALA A 31 -13.22 -2.15 3.07
CA ALA A 31 -13.51 -3.54 2.72
C ALA A 31 -14.17 -3.69 1.34
N ALA A 32 -15.10 -2.79 0.99
CA ALA A 32 -15.72 -2.75 -0.34
C ALA A 32 -14.69 -2.47 -1.46
N LEU A 33 -13.62 -1.74 -1.17
CA LEU A 33 -12.50 -1.50 -2.09
C LEU A 33 -11.46 -2.64 -2.09
N GLY A 34 -11.69 -3.73 -1.34
CA GLY A 34 -10.78 -4.87 -1.22
C GLY A 34 -9.62 -4.67 -0.25
N TRP A 35 -9.56 -3.54 0.45
CA TRP A 35 -8.55 -3.25 1.46
C TRP A 35 -9.00 -3.74 2.84
N GLN A 36 -8.05 -4.26 3.62
CA GLN A 36 -8.30 -4.62 5.01
C GLN A 36 -7.18 -4.09 5.89
N PHE A 37 -7.52 -3.69 7.11
CA PHE A 37 -6.60 -3.04 8.04
C PHE A 37 -6.80 -3.58 9.46
N TRP A 38 -5.70 -3.79 10.18
CA TRP A 38 -5.69 -4.21 11.58
C TRP A 38 -4.65 -3.40 12.35
N MET A 39 -4.98 -3.04 13.59
CA MET A 39 -4.00 -2.47 14.52
C MET A 39 -3.57 -3.55 15.50
N LEU A 40 -2.33 -3.99 15.37
CA LEU A 40 -1.69 -4.93 16.28
C LEU A 40 -1.01 -4.17 17.42
N SER A 41 -0.83 -4.85 18.56
CA SER A 41 -0.16 -4.28 19.72
C SER A 41 0.54 -5.36 20.55
N GLY A 42 1.51 -4.94 21.37
CA GLY A 42 2.35 -5.83 22.17
C GLY A 42 3.71 -6.11 21.53
N ASP A 43 4.52 -6.95 22.17
CA ASP A 43 5.90 -7.20 21.75
C ASP A 43 6.02 -8.24 20.61
N ASN A 44 4.90 -8.87 20.23
CA ASN A 44 4.85 -9.97 19.26
C ASN A 44 4.02 -9.65 18.00
N ILE A 45 3.95 -8.37 17.59
CA ILE A 45 3.16 -7.95 16.42
C ILE A 45 3.54 -8.71 15.13
N GLU A 46 4.80 -9.12 14.98
CA GLU A 46 5.26 -9.88 13.81
C GLU A 46 4.65 -11.28 13.76
N SER A 47 4.57 -11.96 14.90
CA SER A 47 3.93 -13.29 14.99
C SER A 47 2.43 -13.20 14.76
N GLN A 48 1.77 -12.19 15.35
CA GLN A 48 0.34 -11.94 15.12
C GLN A 48 0.05 -11.64 13.64
N ALA A 49 0.89 -10.82 12.99
CA ALA A 49 0.77 -10.52 11.57
C ALA A 49 0.97 -11.76 10.69
N ALA A 50 1.97 -12.59 11.01
CA ALA A 50 2.21 -13.84 10.29
C ALA A 50 1.01 -14.79 10.39
N GLU A 51 0.40 -14.93 11.56
CA GLU A 51 -0.81 -15.75 11.74
C GLU A 51 -1.98 -15.25 10.87
N ILE A 52 -2.24 -13.94 10.87
CA ILE A 52 -3.28 -13.33 10.04
C ILE A 52 -2.98 -13.52 8.56
N ALA A 53 -1.74 -13.27 8.13
CA ALA A 53 -1.31 -13.43 6.75
C ALA A 53 -1.49 -14.88 6.26
N ILE A 54 -1.05 -15.86 7.06
CA ILE A 54 -1.17 -17.29 6.73
C ILE A 54 -2.65 -17.70 6.66
N GLN A 55 -3.48 -17.25 7.59
CA GLN A 55 -4.93 -17.52 7.56
C GLN A 55 -5.61 -16.94 6.31
N ALA A 56 -5.09 -15.83 5.78
CA ALA A 56 -5.54 -15.22 4.53
C ALA A 56 -4.86 -15.79 3.27
N GLY A 57 -4.01 -16.81 3.39
CA GLY A 57 -3.34 -17.48 2.26
C GLY A 57 -2.03 -16.83 1.79
N TYR A 58 -1.47 -15.90 2.57
CA TYR A 58 -0.20 -15.23 2.31
C TYR A 58 0.92 -15.90 3.12
N THR A 59 1.43 -17.02 2.61
CA THR A 59 2.36 -17.90 3.33
C THR A 59 3.84 -17.59 3.11
N ARG A 60 4.19 -16.75 2.13
CA ARG A 60 5.58 -16.44 1.79
C ARG A 60 5.98 -15.06 2.34
N PRO A 61 6.68 -14.99 3.49
CA PRO A 61 7.18 -13.73 4.01
C PRO A 61 8.32 -13.18 3.14
N THR A 62 8.50 -11.87 3.19
CA THR A 62 9.72 -11.19 2.73
C THR A 62 10.74 -11.14 3.86
N ASP A 63 11.98 -10.77 3.54
CA ASP A 63 12.87 -10.20 4.55
C ASP A 63 12.30 -8.85 5.02
N LYS A 64 12.69 -8.40 6.22
CA LYS A 64 12.38 -7.05 6.68
C LYS A 64 13.17 -6.04 5.86
N PHE A 65 12.52 -4.96 5.46
CA PHE A 65 13.16 -3.91 4.69
C PHE A 65 12.72 -2.53 5.15
N THR A 66 13.61 -1.56 4.98
CA THR A 66 13.39 -0.16 5.33
C THR A 66 13.11 0.62 4.07
N MET A 67 12.01 1.36 4.03
CA MET A 67 11.67 2.30 2.98
C MET A 67 12.00 3.70 3.46
N SER A 68 12.85 4.45 2.76
CA SER A 68 13.23 5.82 3.16
C SER A 68 12.74 6.86 2.17
N ALA A 69 12.33 8.03 2.67
CA ALA A 69 12.00 9.20 1.86
C ALA A 69 13.22 9.72 1.05
N ALA A 70 14.45 9.43 1.51
CA ALA A 70 15.69 9.84 0.87
C ALA A 70 16.22 8.83 -0.17
N ASP A 71 15.56 7.68 -0.37
CA ASP A 71 16.01 6.65 -1.31
C ASP A 71 16.02 7.16 -2.77
N THR A 72 17.17 7.08 -3.45
CA THR A 72 17.31 7.51 -4.85
C THR A 72 17.08 6.37 -5.87
N ILE A 73 16.65 6.74 -7.08
CA ILE A 73 16.39 5.86 -8.24
C ILE A 73 17.73 5.41 -8.84
N GLU A 74 18.49 4.58 -8.14
CA GLU A 74 19.49 3.76 -8.80
C GLU A 74 18.87 2.41 -9.14
N SER A 75 19.06 1.97 -10.39
CA SER A 75 18.50 0.77 -10.98
C SER A 75 18.81 -0.43 -10.11
N THR A 76 17.81 -0.96 -9.42
CA THR A 76 17.96 -2.23 -8.71
C THR A 76 17.75 -3.35 -9.73
N ASP A 77 18.85 -3.90 -10.24
CA ASP A 77 18.89 -5.08 -11.13
C ASP A 77 18.35 -6.39 -10.46
N SER A 78 17.77 -6.31 -9.25
CA SER A 78 17.32 -7.51 -8.54
C SER A 78 15.81 -7.71 -8.64
N GLU A 79 15.41 -8.88 -9.11
CA GLU A 79 14.03 -9.38 -9.15
C GLU A 79 13.43 -9.68 -7.76
N SER A 80 14.12 -9.34 -6.66
CA SER A 80 13.65 -9.59 -5.31
C SER A 80 12.40 -8.75 -4.99
N ILE A 81 11.52 -9.30 -4.15
CA ILE A 81 10.31 -8.61 -3.68
C ILE A 81 10.67 -7.33 -2.93
N GLU A 82 11.76 -7.33 -2.16
CA GLU A 82 12.29 -6.13 -1.50
C GLU A 82 12.65 -5.04 -2.49
N SER A 83 13.41 -5.37 -3.54
CA SER A 83 13.79 -4.39 -4.57
C SER A 83 12.58 -3.79 -5.25
N LYS A 84 11.57 -4.61 -5.54
CA LYS A 84 10.30 -4.15 -6.13
C LYS A 84 9.48 -3.30 -5.17
N ALA A 85 9.41 -3.67 -3.89
CA ALA A 85 8.76 -2.86 -2.86
C ALA A 85 9.49 -1.51 -2.66
N ARG A 86 10.82 -1.50 -2.60
CA ARG A 86 11.65 -0.28 -2.58
C ARG A 86 11.51 0.53 -3.87
N MET A 87 11.32 -0.12 -5.01
CA MET A 87 11.07 0.56 -6.28
C MET A 87 9.75 1.32 -6.21
N ALA A 88 8.69 0.73 -5.63
CA ALA A 88 7.47 1.45 -5.34
C ALA A 88 7.79 2.70 -4.49
N VAL A 89 8.60 2.58 -3.44
CA VAL A 89 9.07 3.72 -2.62
C VAL A 89 9.69 4.85 -3.39
N LYS A 90 10.68 4.48 -4.19
CA LYS A 90 11.51 5.41 -4.96
C LYS A 90 10.72 6.09 -6.07
N LEU A 91 9.77 5.37 -6.65
CA LEU A 91 8.86 5.88 -7.65
C LEU A 91 7.84 6.87 -7.02
N TRP A 92 7.49 6.77 -5.73
CA TRP A 92 6.56 7.71 -5.06
C TRP A 92 7.04 9.15 -4.91
N ALA A 93 8.35 9.42 -4.93
CA ALA A 93 8.88 10.80 -4.89
C ALA A 93 8.41 11.67 -6.08
N SER A 94 7.93 11.05 -7.17
CA SER A 94 7.44 11.75 -8.37
C SER A 94 6.00 12.27 -8.27
N LYS A 95 5.26 11.99 -7.18
CA LYS A 95 3.81 12.25 -7.02
C LYS A 95 2.90 11.39 -7.92
N ASP A 96 3.44 10.39 -8.60
CA ASP A 96 2.66 9.44 -9.36
C ASP A 96 1.94 8.44 -8.42
N HIS A 97 0.97 7.72 -8.98
CA HIS A 97 0.29 6.62 -8.30
C HIS A 97 0.54 5.30 -9.04
N TYR A 98 0.38 4.20 -8.32
CA TYR A 98 0.84 2.89 -8.75
C TYR A 98 -0.19 1.81 -8.49
N THR A 99 -0.10 0.78 -9.31
CA THR A 99 -0.96 -0.39 -9.26
C THR A 99 -0.11 -1.63 -9.02
N PRO A 100 -0.30 -2.33 -7.90
CA PRO A 100 0.34 -3.61 -7.68
C PRO A 100 -0.32 -4.67 -8.57
N THR A 101 0.50 -5.48 -9.25
CA THR A 101 0.03 -6.60 -10.07
C THR A 101 -0.40 -7.81 -9.27
N ALA A 102 0.01 -7.89 -7.99
CA ALA A 102 -0.30 -8.97 -7.08
C ALA A 102 -0.69 -8.42 -5.71
N SER A 103 -1.63 -9.09 -5.04
CA SER A 103 -2.03 -8.74 -3.68
C SER A 103 -0.93 -9.09 -2.69
N CYS A 104 -0.81 -8.31 -1.61
CA CYS A 104 0.10 -8.62 -0.53
C CYS A 104 -0.44 -8.18 0.83
N VAL A 105 0.19 -8.65 1.89
CA VAL A 105 -0.04 -8.20 3.26
C VAL A 105 1.23 -7.49 3.74
N GLY A 106 1.09 -6.33 4.37
CA GLY A 106 2.20 -5.54 4.89
C GLY A 106 1.99 -5.19 6.37
N LEU A 107 2.99 -5.46 7.20
CA LEU A 107 3.10 -5.00 8.58
C LEU A 107 4.08 -3.84 8.66
N ILE A 108 3.65 -2.74 9.27
CA ILE A 108 4.54 -1.65 9.67
C ILE A 108 5.15 -1.98 11.03
N ILE A 109 6.47 -2.19 11.05
CA ILE A 109 7.25 -2.47 12.26
C ILE A 109 7.61 -1.15 12.94
N ALA A 110 8.11 -0.18 12.19
CA ALA A 110 8.55 1.12 12.68
C ALA A 110 8.38 2.23 11.64
N GLY A 111 8.53 3.47 12.08
CA GLY A 111 8.39 4.64 11.23
C GLY A 111 6.94 5.11 11.06
N LYS A 112 6.75 6.06 10.14
CA LYS A 112 5.45 6.68 9.86
C LYS A 112 5.37 7.17 8.41
N ALA A 113 4.22 6.94 7.78
CA ALA A 113 3.89 7.51 6.47
C ALA A 113 2.37 7.65 6.28
N HIS A 114 1.98 8.23 5.16
CA HIS A 114 0.61 8.27 4.66
C HIS A 114 0.48 7.31 3.49
N LEU A 115 -0.52 6.44 3.52
CA LEU A 115 -0.93 5.62 2.38
C LEU A 115 -2.22 6.21 1.81
N ASP A 116 -2.16 6.74 0.60
CA ASP A 116 -3.36 7.18 -0.11
C ASP A 116 -3.77 6.09 -1.09
N MET A 117 -5.05 5.74 -1.07
CA MET A 117 -5.64 4.77 -1.98
C MET A 117 -6.79 5.43 -2.73
N GLU A 118 -6.96 5.07 -3.98
CA GLU A 118 -8.06 5.57 -4.77
C GLU A 118 -9.37 4.88 -4.40
N ASP A 119 -10.43 5.68 -4.34
CA ASP A 119 -11.81 5.23 -4.31
C ASP A 119 -12.44 5.55 -5.69
N PRO A 120 -12.43 4.58 -6.64
CA PRO A 120 -12.93 4.81 -7.99
C PRO A 120 -14.45 4.97 -8.06
N ILE A 121 -15.18 4.55 -7.03
CA ILE A 121 -16.65 4.68 -6.97
C ILE A 121 -17.04 6.13 -6.60
N GLU A 122 -16.31 6.77 -5.67
CA GLU A 122 -16.56 8.17 -5.27
C GLU A 122 -15.67 9.17 -6.02
N ASN A 123 -14.74 8.68 -6.85
CA ASN A 123 -13.71 9.45 -7.54
C ASN A 123 -12.92 10.35 -6.57
N LYS A 124 -12.44 9.75 -5.47
CA LYS A 124 -11.71 10.42 -4.39
C LYS A 124 -10.50 9.59 -3.96
N TRP A 125 -9.67 10.18 -3.11
CA TRP A 125 -8.61 9.46 -2.43
C TRP A 125 -8.92 9.30 -0.95
N ILE A 126 -8.53 8.16 -0.39
CA ILE A 126 -8.61 7.86 1.03
C ILE A 126 -7.19 7.76 1.56
N ARG A 127 -6.87 8.53 2.58
CA ARG A 127 -5.59 8.45 3.29
C ARG A 127 -5.70 7.58 4.51
N VAL A 128 -4.68 6.77 4.75
CA VAL A 128 -4.44 6.00 5.97
C VAL A 128 -3.11 6.44 6.58
N ILE A 129 -3.12 6.67 7.88
CA ILE A 129 -1.89 6.92 8.63
C ILE A 129 -1.24 5.57 8.97
N LEU A 130 -0.08 5.31 8.38
CA LEU A 130 0.74 4.14 8.66
C LEU A 130 1.67 4.42 9.84
N THR A 131 1.61 3.58 10.86
CA THR A 131 2.48 3.60 12.05
C THR A 131 2.79 2.18 12.49
N SER A 132 3.77 2.00 13.38
CA SER A 132 4.05 0.71 14.02
C SER A 132 2.78 -0.01 14.49
N GLY A 133 2.68 -1.31 14.17
CA GLY A 133 1.54 -2.17 14.49
C GLY A 133 0.42 -2.16 13.45
N VAL A 134 0.42 -1.24 12.46
CA VAL A 134 -0.55 -1.30 11.36
C VAL A 134 -0.21 -2.48 10.45
N LEU A 135 -1.14 -3.41 10.34
CA LEU A 135 -1.17 -4.47 9.34
C LEU A 135 -2.22 -4.12 8.29
N PHE A 136 -1.91 -4.32 7.02
CA PHE A 136 -2.86 -4.10 5.95
C PHE A 136 -2.77 -5.16 4.86
N HIS A 137 -3.90 -5.46 4.24
CA HIS A 137 -4.02 -6.20 3.00
C HIS A 137 -4.21 -5.21 1.86
N MET A 138 -3.34 -5.32 0.86
CA MET A 138 -3.39 -4.54 -0.37
C MET A 138 -3.90 -5.42 -1.51
N PRO A 139 -5.04 -5.11 -2.12
CA PRO A 139 -5.52 -5.83 -3.29
C PRO A 139 -4.72 -5.46 -4.54
N GLN A 140 -4.46 -6.44 -5.40
CA GLN A 140 -3.97 -6.19 -6.76
C GLN A 140 -4.93 -5.27 -7.52
N GLY A 141 -4.40 -4.40 -8.39
CA GLY A 141 -5.21 -3.52 -9.23
C GLY A 141 -5.64 -2.21 -8.55
N ALA A 142 -5.53 -2.07 -7.24
CA ALA A 142 -5.85 -0.82 -6.55
C ALA A 142 -4.78 0.24 -6.75
N HIS A 143 -5.18 1.45 -7.11
CA HIS A 143 -4.25 2.58 -7.15
C HIS A 143 -3.90 3.01 -5.74
N MET A 144 -2.61 3.23 -5.53
CA MET A 144 -2.11 3.77 -4.28
C MET A 144 -0.89 4.67 -4.48
N ARG A 145 -0.59 5.44 -3.45
CA ARG A 145 0.67 6.19 -3.28
C ARG A 145 1.01 6.24 -1.79
N VAL A 146 2.29 6.30 -1.46
CA VAL A 146 2.73 6.53 -0.09
C VAL A 146 3.54 7.82 -0.02
N ALA A 147 3.33 8.59 1.04
CA ALA A 147 4.01 9.85 1.27
C ALA A 147 4.56 9.93 2.68
N PHE A 148 5.77 10.46 2.80
CA PHE A 148 6.38 10.76 4.08
C PHE A 148 6.10 12.22 4.46
N GLU A 149 5.96 12.46 5.77
CA GLU A 149 5.79 13.82 6.29
C GLU A 149 7.12 14.60 6.27
N ASP A 150 8.24 13.89 6.39
CA ASP A 150 9.59 14.44 6.58
C ASP A 150 10.56 13.88 5.50
N PRO A 151 11.52 14.67 4.99
CA PRO A 151 12.59 14.20 4.11
C PRO A 151 13.44 13.03 4.66
N ASP A 152 13.54 12.90 5.98
CA ASP A 152 14.23 11.80 6.66
C ASP A 152 13.24 10.71 7.14
N GLY A 153 11.98 10.77 6.68
CA GLY A 153 10.95 9.80 7.02
C GLY A 153 11.25 8.40 6.52
N TYR A 154 10.83 7.39 7.28
CA TYR A 154 11.04 5.99 6.92
C TYR A 154 9.88 5.09 7.38
N LEU A 155 9.82 3.88 6.82
CA LEU A 155 9.00 2.76 7.27
C LEU A 155 9.83 1.49 7.28
N ASP A 156 9.85 0.78 8.41
CA ASP A 156 10.31 -0.60 8.44
C ASP A 156 9.10 -1.52 8.20
N VAL A 157 9.20 -2.38 7.20
CA VAL A 157 8.10 -3.19 6.71
C VAL A 157 8.47 -4.66 6.68
N LEU A 158 7.51 -5.50 7.06
CA LEU A 158 7.53 -6.94 6.80
C LEU A 158 6.34 -7.28 5.92
N GLY A 159 6.57 -7.93 4.78
CA GLY A 159 5.54 -8.27 3.81
C GLY A 159 5.28 -9.78 3.73
N TRP A 160 4.10 -10.15 3.25
CA TRP A 160 3.75 -11.50 2.85
C TRP A 160 3.06 -11.51 1.49
N THR A 161 3.38 -12.52 0.71
CA THR A 161 2.80 -12.77 -0.61
C THR A 161 2.27 -14.20 -0.66
N ASN A 162 1.36 -14.47 -1.59
CA ASN A 162 0.92 -15.84 -1.83
C ASN A 162 2.09 -16.65 -2.41
N GLU A 163 2.33 -17.85 -1.89
CA GLU A 163 3.40 -18.74 -2.38
C GLU A 163 3.29 -19.07 -3.87
N ASN A 164 2.06 -19.05 -4.40
CA ASN A 164 1.76 -19.35 -5.80
C ASN A 164 2.01 -18.17 -6.74
N VAL A 165 2.33 -16.98 -6.23
CA VAL A 165 2.68 -15.82 -7.06
C VAL A 165 4.20 -15.81 -7.25
N PRO A 166 4.74 -16.03 -8.45
CA PRO A 166 6.17 -15.89 -8.71
C PRO A 166 6.68 -14.47 -8.35
N PRO A 167 7.92 -14.31 -7.85
CA PRO A 167 8.50 -12.98 -7.65
C PRO A 167 8.49 -12.11 -8.92
N SER A 168 8.61 -12.71 -10.10
CA SER A 168 8.50 -12.03 -11.40
C SER A 168 7.16 -11.33 -11.60
N ASP A 169 6.09 -11.87 -11.03
CA ASP A 169 4.71 -11.44 -11.27
C ASP A 169 4.25 -10.37 -10.29
N ILE A 170 5.05 -10.10 -9.24
CA ILE A 170 4.89 -8.95 -8.36
C ILE A 170 5.53 -7.77 -9.08
N ASP A 171 4.79 -6.73 -9.39
CA ASP A 171 5.29 -5.54 -10.05
C ASP A 171 4.41 -4.33 -9.69
N TRP A 172 4.92 -3.13 -9.97
CA TRP A 172 4.30 -1.86 -9.67
C TRP A 172 4.16 -1.03 -10.94
N ILE A 173 2.95 -1.02 -11.49
CA ILE A 173 2.68 -0.35 -12.76
C ILE A 173 2.35 1.12 -12.46
N LYS A 174 3.01 2.03 -13.18
CA LYS A 174 2.70 3.46 -13.15
C LYS A 174 1.28 3.73 -13.63
N ALA A 175 0.67 4.77 -13.08
CA ALA A 175 -0.60 5.34 -13.51
C ALA A 175 -0.77 5.44 -15.03
N GLU A 176 0.23 5.99 -15.72
CA GLU A 176 0.17 6.24 -17.16
C GLU A 176 0.09 4.96 -18.01
N ASP A 177 0.60 3.85 -17.47
CA ASP A 177 0.71 2.57 -18.18
C ASP A 177 -0.39 1.57 -17.77
N ASN A 178 -1.24 1.92 -16.80
CA ASN A 178 -2.11 0.94 -16.14
C ASN A 178 -3.59 0.99 -16.56
N HIS A 179 -4.00 1.98 -17.36
CA HIS A 179 -5.41 2.21 -17.71
C HIS A 179 -6.06 0.97 -18.34
N ASP A 180 -5.33 0.29 -19.24
CA ASP A 180 -5.80 -0.90 -19.94
C ASP A 180 -5.17 -2.20 -19.38
N HIS A 181 -4.47 -2.12 -18.24
CA HIS A 181 -3.79 -3.28 -17.69
C HIS A 181 -4.79 -4.29 -17.11
N PRO A 182 -4.75 -5.59 -17.47
CA PRO A 182 -5.77 -6.56 -17.08
C PRO A 182 -6.03 -6.65 -15.57
N VAL A 183 -4.98 -6.53 -14.75
CA VAL A 183 -5.12 -6.56 -13.28
C VAL A 183 -5.95 -5.38 -12.77
N ARG A 184 -5.77 -4.19 -13.37
CA ARG A 184 -6.53 -2.99 -13.02
C ARG A 184 -7.97 -3.11 -13.49
N LEU A 185 -8.19 -3.56 -14.72
CA LEU A 185 -9.53 -3.78 -15.27
C LEU A 185 -10.32 -4.78 -14.43
N ASN A 186 -9.71 -5.92 -14.08
CA ASN A 186 -10.33 -6.93 -13.22
C ASN A 186 -10.69 -6.38 -11.82
N TYR A 187 -9.84 -5.51 -11.27
CA TYR A 187 -10.14 -4.83 -10.00
C TYR A 187 -11.36 -3.91 -10.15
N LEU A 188 -11.39 -3.06 -11.17
CA LEU A 188 -12.52 -2.15 -11.42
C LEU A 188 -13.82 -2.87 -11.79
N ASP A 189 -13.74 -3.99 -12.50
CA ASP A 189 -14.87 -4.89 -12.79
C ASP A 189 -15.42 -5.49 -11.48
N GLY A 190 -14.54 -5.96 -10.59
CA GLY A 190 -14.92 -6.47 -9.28
C GLY A 190 -15.62 -5.44 -8.39
N LEU A 191 -15.33 -4.15 -8.59
CA LEU A 191 -16.01 -3.04 -7.93
C LEU A 191 -17.29 -2.58 -8.65
N GLY A 192 -17.56 -3.07 -9.86
CA GLY A 192 -18.69 -2.63 -10.69
C GLY A 192 -18.54 -1.22 -11.27
N THR A 193 -17.30 -0.72 -11.37
CA THR A 193 -16.97 0.64 -11.84
C THR A 193 -16.50 0.70 -13.29
N HIS A 194 -16.07 -0.44 -13.86
CA HIS A 194 -15.70 -0.53 -15.27
C HIS A 194 -16.98 -0.70 -16.11
N ARG A 195 -17.16 0.15 -17.13
CA ARG A 195 -18.32 0.17 -18.04
C ARG A 195 -17.86 0.28 -19.48
#